data_AF-A0A3M1IKS1-F1
#
_entry.id   AF-A0A3M1IKS1-F1
#
_cell.length_a   1.000
_cell.length_b   1.000
_cell.length_c   1.000
_cell.angle_alpha   90.00
_cell.angle_beta   90.00
_cell.angle_gamma   90.00
#
_symmetry.space_group_name_H-M   'P 1'
#
loop_
_entity.id
_entity.type
_entity.pdbx_description
1 polymer ?
#
loop_
_entity_poly.entity_id
_entity_poly.type
_entity_poly.pdbx_seq_one_letter_code
_entity_poly.pdbx_strand_id
1 'polypeptide(L)'
;IIPLSQLRVADIDAVILPGGFGAAKNLCSFALAGPDFEVLPELASFLKEAHQAGKPIGFVCIAPAIAAKLFGPEQVEFTIGNDAQTAKALEQAGGGRHVNCTVHNVVVDRRLKIVTTPAYMLASRITEAEAGISKLVQAVLEMA
;
A
#
# COMPACT_ATOMS: atom_id res chain seq x y z
N ILE A 1 7.40 -17.05 10.97
CA ILE A 1 6.16 -16.25 11.18
C ILE A 1 6.20 -15.78 12.62
N ILE A 2 6.22 -14.47 12.84
CA ILE A 2 6.22 -13.85 14.18
C ILE A 2 5.00 -12.93 14.31
N PRO A 3 4.51 -12.64 15.53
CA PRO A 3 3.51 -11.59 15.74
C PRO A 3 4.02 -10.22 15.28
N LEU A 4 3.11 -9.35 14.81
CA LEU A 4 3.46 -7.96 14.45
C LEU A 4 4.14 -7.22 15.61
N SER A 5 3.73 -7.54 16.85
CA SER A 5 4.26 -6.92 18.08
C SER A 5 5.71 -7.25 18.38
N GLN A 6 6.27 -8.23 17.69
CA GLN A 6 7.67 -8.63 17.83
C GLN A 6 8.54 -8.18 16.64
N LEU A 7 7.94 -7.56 15.62
CA LEU A 7 8.66 -7.09 14.45
C LEU A 7 9.34 -5.75 14.74
N ARG A 8 10.65 -5.66 14.46
CA ARG A 8 11.44 -4.44 14.65
C ARG A 8 11.93 -3.93 13.31
N VAL A 9 11.82 -2.61 13.08
CA VAL A 9 12.26 -1.97 11.84
C VAL A 9 13.76 -2.17 11.58
N ALA A 10 14.57 -2.24 12.66
CA ALA A 10 16.01 -2.47 12.55
C ALA A 10 16.40 -3.84 11.99
N ASP A 11 15.49 -4.82 12.05
CA ASP A 11 15.76 -6.20 11.60
C ASP A 11 15.35 -6.43 10.13
N ILE A 12 14.92 -5.39 9.40
CA ILE A 12 14.43 -5.50 8.03
C ILE A 12 14.96 -4.39 7.11
N ASP A 13 14.97 -4.69 5.81
CA ASP A 13 15.40 -3.74 4.77
C ASP A 13 14.22 -3.11 4.02
N ALA A 14 13.08 -3.79 3.95
CA ALA A 14 11.89 -3.33 3.26
C ALA A 14 10.62 -3.95 3.83
N VAL A 15 9.46 -3.37 3.48
CA VAL A 15 8.14 -3.86 3.89
C VAL A 15 7.26 -4.06 2.65
N ILE A 16 6.52 -5.18 2.59
CA ILE A 16 5.47 -5.39 1.58
C ILE A 16 4.18 -5.81 2.28
N LEU A 17 3.08 -5.13 1.97
CA LEU A 17 1.72 -5.47 2.41
C LEU A 17 0.94 -6.04 1.22
N PRO A 18 0.74 -7.37 1.18
CA PRO A 18 -0.17 -7.99 0.24
C PRO A 18 -1.61 -7.49 0.42
N GLY A 19 -2.39 -7.70 -0.64
CA GLY A 19 -3.80 -7.31 -0.69
C GLY A 19 -4.76 -8.28 -0.01
N GLY A 20 -6.00 -8.28 -0.52
CA GLY A 20 -7.11 -9.09 -0.03
C GLY A 20 -7.99 -8.34 0.96
N PHE A 21 -9.22 -8.82 1.15
CA PHE A 21 -10.22 -8.15 2.00
C PHE A 21 -9.77 -7.98 3.45
N GLY A 22 -8.87 -8.83 3.95
CA GLY A 22 -8.29 -8.70 5.28
C GLY A 22 -7.50 -7.39 5.45
N ALA A 23 -6.87 -6.87 4.40
CA ALA A 23 -6.19 -5.57 4.45
C ALA A 23 -7.17 -4.42 4.74
N ALA A 24 -8.39 -4.50 4.21
CA ALA A 24 -9.43 -3.49 4.37
C ALA A 24 -10.39 -3.74 5.55
N LYS A 25 -10.23 -4.85 6.29
CA LYS A 25 -11.08 -5.21 7.44
C LYS A 25 -10.32 -5.40 8.75
N ASN A 26 -9.12 -5.95 8.68
CA ASN A 26 -8.34 -6.35 9.86
C ASN A 26 -7.13 -5.42 10.06
N LEU A 27 -6.46 -5.05 8.97
CA LEU A 27 -5.30 -4.14 9.01
C LEU A 27 -5.72 -2.67 8.97
N CYS A 28 -6.90 -2.39 8.42
CA CYS A 28 -7.63 -1.15 8.56
C CYS A 28 -9.13 -1.42 8.46
N SER A 29 -9.98 -0.40 8.70
CA SER A 29 -11.44 -0.54 8.65
C SER A 29 -12.09 -0.03 7.35
N PHE A 30 -11.34 0.16 6.26
CA PHE A 30 -11.83 0.79 5.03
C PHE A 30 -13.10 0.15 4.46
N ALA A 31 -13.20 -1.18 4.47
CA ALA A 31 -14.37 -1.88 3.96
C ALA A 31 -15.65 -1.65 4.79
N LEU A 32 -15.53 -1.15 6.02
CA LEU A 32 -16.65 -0.91 6.94
C LEU A 32 -16.93 0.57 7.12
N ALA A 33 -15.89 1.39 7.25
CA ALA A 33 -15.97 2.80 7.60
C ALA A 33 -15.80 3.75 6.39
N GLY A 34 -15.48 3.23 5.19
CA GLY A 34 -15.28 4.07 4.01
C GLY A 34 -14.20 5.12 4.25
N PRO A 35 -14.43 6.41 3.92
CA PRO A 35 -13.43 7.47 4.12
C PRO A 35 -13.01 7.71 5.58
N ASP A 36 -13.86 7.39 6.56
CA ASP A 36 -13.59 7.60 8.00
C ASP A 36 -12.82 6.44 8.65
N PHE A 37 -12.21 5.58 7.83
CA PHE A 37 -11.53 4.39 8.33
C PHE A 37 -10.25 4.71 9.08
N GLU A 38 -9.87 3.77 9.95
CA GLU A 38 -8.64 3.82 10.72
C GLU A 38 -7.77 2.61 10.40
N VAL A 39 -6.45 2.81 10.49
CA VAL A 39 -5.46 1.74 10.36
C VAL A 39 -5.21 1.14 11.74
N LEU A 40 -4.99 -0.18 11.80
CA LEU A 40 -4.61 -0.86 13.03
C LEU A 40 -3.42 -0.10 13.69
N PRO A 41 -3.55 0.40 14.93
CA PRO A 41 -2.58 1.34 15.50
C PRO A 41 -1.13 0.84 15.53
N GLU A 42 -0.96 -0.45 15.81
CA GLU A 42 0.34 -1.12 15.82
C GLU A 42 0.98 -1.13 14.42
N LEU A 43 0.21 -1.49 13.39
CA LEU A 43 0.66 -1.47 12.01
C LEU A 43 0.97 -0.04 11.55
N ALA A 44 0.12 0.93 11.91
CA ALA A 44 0.34 2.33 11.58
C ALA A 44 1.66 2.85 12.18
N SER A 45 1.94 2.50 13.43
CA SER A 45 3.18 2.88 14.12
C SER A 45 4.40 2.26 13.44
N PHE A 46 4.35 0.96 13.17
CA PHE A 46 5.43 0.25 12.48
C PHE A 46 5.72 0.80 11.07
N LEU A 47 4.68 1.08 10.27
CA LEU A 47 4.85 1.61 8.92
C LEU A 47 5.43 3.03 8.92
N LYS A 48 5.02 3.87 9.88
CA LYS A 48 5.59 5.22 10.04
C LYS A 48 7.05 5.14 10.47
N GLU A 49 7.39 4.25 11.39
CA GLU A 49 8.78 4.03 11.82
C GLU A 49 9.65 3.52 10.65
N ALA A 50 9.16 2.56 9.86
CA ALA A 50 9.85 2.06 8.68
C ALA A 50 10.08 3.17 7.65
N HIS A 51 9.06 4.00 7.40
CA HIS A 51 9.17 5.14 6.49
C HIS A 51 10.19 6.18 6.99
N GLN A 52 10.16 6.53 8.27
CA GLN A 52 11.13 7.45 8.89
C GLN A 52 12.57 6.91 8.84
N ALA A 53 12.74 5.59 8.92
CA ALA A 53 14.03 4.91 8.73
C ALA A 53 14.46 4.82 7.26
N GLY A 54 13.68 5.39 6.32
CA GLY A 54 13.98 5.38 4.89
C GLY A 54 13.84 4.01 4.22
N LYS A 55 13.09 3.08 4.83
CA LYS A 55 12.83 1.74 4.30
C LYS A 55 11.75 1.82 3.22
N PRO A 56 11.94 1.22 2.03
CA PRO A 56 10.91 1.18 1.01
C PRO A 56 9.72 0.32 1.43
N ILE A 57 8.51 0.75 1.05
CA ILE A 57 7.25 0.10 1.42
C ILE A 57 6.41 -0.17 0.17
N GLY A 58 6.07 -1.44 -0.05
CA GLY A 58 5.20 -1.89 -1.12
C GLY A 58 3.77 -2.18 -0.64
N PHE A 59 2.75 -1.73 -1.35
CA PHE A 59 1.34 -2.07 -1.09
C PHE A 59 0.66 -2.66 -2.33
N VAL A 60 -0.09 -3.74 -2.14
CA VAL A 60 -0.70 -4.50 -3.24
C VAL A 60 -2.24 -4.45 -3.15
N CYS A 61 -2.91 -4.31 -4.29
CA CYS A 61 -4.38 -4.40 -4.41
C CYS A 61 -5.10 -3.30 -3.62
N ILE A 62 -5.81 -3.64 -2.54
CA ILE A 62 -6.51 -2.67 -1.68
C ILE A 62 -5.66 -2.15 -0.52
N ALA A 63 -4.49 -2.75 -0.25
CA ALA A 63 -3.57 -2.29 0.78
C ALA A 63 -3.08 -0.83 0.59
N PRO A 64 -3.00 -0.23 -0.63
CA PRO A 64 -2.74 1.19 -0.82
C PRO A 64 -3.72 2.13 -0.11
N ALA A 65 -4.89 1.65 0.34
CA ALA A 65 -5.73 2.42 1.27
C ALA A 65 -4.95 2.85 2.53
N ILE A 66 -4.13 1.96 3.09
CA ILE A 66 -3.28 2.25 4.25
C ILE A 66 -2.25 3.31 3.89
N ALA A 67 -1.65 3.23 2.69
CA ALA A 67 -0.70 4.24 2.23
C ALA A 67 -1.34 5.63 2.13
N ALA A 68 -2.54 5.71 1.53
CA ALA A 68 -3.30 6.96 1.43
C ALA A 68 -3.61 7.56 2.81
N LYS A 69 -4.06 6.74 3.77
CA LYS A 69 -4.37 7.22 5.14
C LYS A 69 -3.14 7.69 5.92
N LEU A 70 -2.01 6.98 5.82
CA LEU A 70 -0.83 7.26 6.65
C LEU A 70 0.10 8.31 6.04
N PHE A 71 0.26 8.30 4.72
CA PHE A 71 1.24 9.12 4.00
C PHE A 71 0.59 10.14 3.04
N GLY A 72 -0.74 10.19 3.01
CA GLY A 72 -1.48 11.21 2.26
C GLY A 72 -1.16 12.66 2.64
N PRO A 73 -0.90 13.02 3.92
CA PRO A 73 -0.45 14.37 4.29
C PRO A 73 0.90 14.75 3.65
N GLU A 74 1.72 13.77 3.28
CA GLU A 74 2.98 13.97 2.55
C GLU A 74 2.78 13.91 1.03
N GLN A 75 1.54 13.93 0.55
CA GLN A 75 1.17 13.90 -0.86
C GLN A 75 1.67 12.65 -1.59
N VAL A 76 1.58 11.47 -0.96
CA VAL A 76 1.96 10.19 -1.59
C VAL A 76 1.24 9.97 -2.92
N GLU A 77 1.98 9.52 -3.92
CA GLU A 77 1.42 9.01 -5.17
C GLU A 77 1.18 7.50 -5.06
N PHE A 78 -0.07 7.06 -5.30
CA PHE A 78 -0.44 5.67 -5.15
C PHE A 78 -1.46 5.22 -6.21
N THR A 79 -1.67 3.92 -6.33
CA THR A 79 -2.71 3.35 -7.20
C THR A 79 -3.46 2.22 -6.52
N ILE A 80 -4.76 2.12 -6.81
CA ILE A 80 -5.58 0.91 -6.59
C ILE A 80 -6.06 0.31 -7.92
N GLY A 81 -5.49 0.76 -9.05
CA GLY A 81 -6.00 0.44 -10.39
C GLY A 81 -6.67 1.63 -11.04
N ASN A 82 -7.95 1.50 -11.38
CA ASN A 82 -8.71 2.54 -12.09
C ASN A 82 -10.17 2.70 -11.60
N ASP A 83 -10.52 2.14 -10.44
CA ASP A 83 -11.85 2.32 -9.86
C ASP A 83 -12.00 3.75 -9.29
N ALA A 84 -12.73 4.60 -10.00
CA ALA A 84 -12.85 6.02 -9.68
C ALA A 84 -13.50 6.28 -8.31
N GLN A 85 -14.44 5.43 -7.89
CA GLN A 85 -15.11 5.58 -6.61
C GLN A 85 -14.16 5.30 -5.44
N THR A 86 -13.41 4.19 -5.50
CA THR A 86 -12.41 3.83 -4.49
C THR A 86 -11.29 4.87 -4.47
N ALA A 87 -10.77 5.28 -5.63
CA ALA A 87 -9.74 6.31 -5.72
C ALA A 87 -10.15 7.60 -4.99
N LYS A 88 -11.35 8.12 -5.31
CA LYS A 88 -11.88 9.33 -4.68
C LYS A 88 -12.06 9.18 -3.17
N ALA A 89 -12.58 8.03 -2.72
CA ALA A 89 -12.77 7.78 -1.29
C ALA A 89 -11.44 7.78 -0.53
N LEU A 90 -10.37 7.22 -1.13
CA LEU A 90 -9.04 7.19 -0.52
C LEU A 90 -8.35 8.56 -0.51
N GLU A 91 -8.45 9.33 -1.60
CA GLU A 91 -7.96 10.71 -1.64
C GLU A 91 -8.66 11.58 -0.59
N GLN A 92 -9.96 11.37 -0.34
CA GLN A 92 -10.71 12.06 0.70
C GLN A 92 -10.33 11.63 2.12
N ALA A 93 -10.04 10.35 2.32
CA ALA A 93 -9.79 9.77 3.65
C ALA A 93 -8.46 10.21 4.28
N GLY A 94 -7.42 10.36 3.46
CA GLY A 94 -6.05 10.56 3.95
C GLY A 94 -5.25 11.62 3.20
N GLY A 95 -5.72 12.07 2.03
CA GLY A 95 -4.92 12.86 1.10
C GLY A 95 -4.11 11.98 0.14
N GLY A 96 -3.11 12.59 -0.50
CA GLY A 96 -2.33 11.95 -1.57
C GLY A 96 -2.98 12.09 -2.95
N ARG A 97 -2.35 11.45 -3.94
CA ARG A 97 -2.74 11.54 -5.36
C ARG A 97 -2.89 10.14 -5.94
N HIS A 98 -4.11 9.76 -6.30
CA HIS A 98 -4.33 8.53 -7.02
C HIS A 98 -3.85 8.67 -8.47
N VAL A 99 -3.13 7.66 -8.96
CA VAL A 99 -2.67 7.56 -10.33
C VAL A 99 -3.24 6.29 -10.94
N ASN A 100 -3.98 6.42 -12.04
CA ASN A 100 -4.52 5.27 -12.76
C ASN A 100 -3.38 4.37 -13.24
N CYS A 101 -3.47 3.08 -12.94
CA CYS A 101 -2.45 2.10 -13.27
C CYS A 101 -3.08 0.83 -13.81
N THR A 102 -2.49 0.27 -14.87
CA THR A 102 -2.88 -1.04 -15.40
C THR A 102 -2.35 -2.16 -14.51
N VAL A 103 -3.01 -3.33 -14.52
CA VAL A 103 -2.62 -4.50 -13.71
C VAL A 103 -1.15 -4.93 -13.81
N HIS A 104 -0.52 -4.76 -14.98
CA HIS A 104 0.87 -5.15 -15.24
C HIS A 104 1.91 -4.10 -14.81
N ASN A 105 1.51 -3.01 -14.15
CA ASN A 105 2.38 -1.89 -13.82
C ASN A 105 2.29 -1.50 -12.34
N VAL A 106 3.12 -0.54 -11.96
CA VAL A 106 3.25 -0.01 -10.59
C VAL A 106 3.28 1.51 -10.63
N VAL A 107 2.88 2.13 -9.52
CA VAL A 107 3.15 3.54 -9.23
C VAL A 107 4.23 3.59 -8.16
N VAL A 108 5.28 4.37 -8.41
CA VAL A 108 6.44 4.52 -7.53
C VAL A 108 6.57 5.98 -7.12
N ASP A 109 6.28 6.28 -5.86
CA ASP A 109 6.68 7.55 -5.25
C ASP A 109 8.11 7.39 -4.72
N ARG A 110 9.09 7.79 -5.53
CA ARG A 110 10.52 7.67 -5.17
C ARG A 110 10.92 8.59 -4.01
N ARG A 111 10.22 9.70 -3.82
CA ARG A 111 10.50 10.64 -2.73
C ARG A 111 10.13 10.00 -1.39
N LEU A 112 9.01 9.30 -1.34
CA LEU A 112 8.57 8.60 -0.13
C LEU A 112 9.02 7.13 -0.07
N LYS A 113 9.67 6.62 -1.12
CA LYS A 113 10.00 5.20 -1.31
C LYS A 113 8.79 4.27 -1.18
N ILE A 114 7.63 4.70 -1.69
CA ILE A 114 6.40 3.93 -1.66
C ILE A 114 6.10 3.37 -3.05
N VAL A 115 5.79 2.07 -3.13
CA VAL A 115 5.43 1.39 -4.37
C VAL A 115 4.04 0.78 -4.24
N THR A 116 3.19 0.94 -5.25
CA THR A 116 1.84 0.37 -5.25
C THR A 116 1.50 -0.31 -6.57
N THR A 117 0.76 -1.41 -6.52
CA THR A 117 0.31 -2.16 -7.71
C THR A 117 -1.14 -2.65 -7.58
N PRO A 118 -1.95 -2.63 -8.66
CA PRO A 118 -3.37 -2.97 -8.58
C PRO A 118 -3.66 -4.45 -8.27
N ALA A 119 -2.85 -5.39 -8.77
CA ALA A 119 -3.10 -6.84 -8.66
C ALA A 119 -4.59 -7.20 -8.90
N TYR A 120 -5.23 -7.94 -8.00
CA TYR A 120 -6.63 -8.38 -8.12
C TYR A 120 -7.70 -7.28 -8.03
N MET A 121 -7.33 -6.00 -7.87
CA MET A 121 -8.27 -4.91 -8.19
C MET A 121 -8.65 -4.92 -9.68
N LEU A 122 -7.76 -5.43 -10.55
CA LEU A 122 -7.94 -5.47 -12.00
C LEU A 122 -7.67 -6.84 -12.64
N ALA A 123 -6.85 -7.69 -12.01
CA ALA A 123 -6.44 -8.97 -12.57
C ALA A 123 -7.62 -9.95 -12.69
N SER A 124 -7.72 -10.59 -13.84
CA SER A 124 -8.67 -11.67 -14.13
C SER A 124 -8.03 -13.06 -13.98
N ARG A 125 -6.70 -13.13 -14.03
CA ARG A 125 -5.90 -14.36 -13.93
C ARG A 125 -4.59 -14.12 -13.19
N ILE A 126 -4.06 -15.19 -12.61
CA ILE A 126 -2.87 -15.13 -11.74
C ILE A 126 -1.63 -14.53 -12.41
N THR A 127 -1.42 -14.77 -13.71
CA THR A 127 -0.26 -14.24 -14.44
C THR A 127 -0.31 -12.72 -14.63
N GLU A 128 -1.49 -12.11 -14.63
CA GLU A 128 -1.62 -10.64 -14.69
C GLU A 128 -1.24 -10.02 -13.33
N ALA A 129 -1.73 -10.62 -12.23
CA ALA A 129 -1.39 -10.19 -10.89
C ALA A 129 0.11 -10.38 -10.61
N GLU A 130 0.68 -11.52 -11.00
CA GLU A 130 2.11 -11.82 -10.85
C GLU A 130 2.97 -10.78 -11.56
N ALA A 131 2.67 -10.42 -12.81
CA ALA A 131 3.47 -9.43 -13.55
C ALA A 131 3.55 -8.06 -12.86
N GLY A 132 2.44 -7.57 -12.30
CA GLY A 132 2.42 -6.32 -11.52
C GLY A 132 3.15 -6.45 -10.18
N ILE A 133 2.92 -7.54 -9.45
CA ILE A 133 3.55 -7.81 -8.15
C ILE A 133 5.06 -7.98 -8.29
N SER A 134 5.55 -8.73 -9.29
CA SER A 134 6.97 -8.92 -9.55
C SER A 134 7.68 -7.60 -9.84
N LYS A 135 7.05 -6.69 -10.61
CA LYS A 135 7.56 -5.32 -10.80
C LYS A 135 7.58 -4.51 -9.50
N LEU A 136 6.58 -4.67 -8.64
CA LEU A 136 6.55 -4.01 -7.32
C LEU A 136 7.71 -4.49 -6.46
N VAL A 137 7.91 -5.80 -6.36
CA VAL A 137 9.02 -6.39 -5.57
C VAL A 137 10.36 -5.88 -6.10
N GLN A 138 10.56 -5.88 -7.41
CA GLN A 138 11.79 -5.38 -8.03
C GLN A 138 12.04 -3.90 -7.69
N ALA A 139 11.03 -3.04 -7.81
CA ALA A 139 11.15 -1.61 -7.49
C ALA A 139 11.44 -1.36 -6.00
N VAL A 140 10.87 -2.17 -5.10
CA VAL A 140 11.16 -2.12 -3.66
C VAL A 140 12.62 -2.50 -3.39
N LEU A 141 13.11 -3.58 -4.01
CA LEU A 141 14.50 -4.03 -3.84
C LEU A 141 15.53 -3.03 -4.36
N GLU A 142 15.23 -2.28 -5.41
CA GLU A 142 16.10 -1.23 -5.95
C GLU A 142 16.30 -0.03 -5.00
N MET A 143 15.44 0.12 -3.99
CA MET A 143 15.45 1.24 -3.03
C MET A 143 15.81 0.82 -1.59
N ALA A 144 15.99 -0.49 -1.37
CA ALA A 144 16.22 -1.12 -0.07
C ALA A 144 17.68 -0.97 0.39
#